data_AF-A0AA37N9D1-F1
#
_entry.id   AF-A0AA37N9D1-F1
#
_cell.length_a   1.000
_cell.length_b   1.000
_cell.length_c   1.000
_cell.angle_alpha   90.00
_cell.angle_beta   90.00
_cell.angle_gamma   90.00
#
_symmetry.space_group_name_H-M   'P 1'
#
loop_
_entity.id
_entity.type
_entity.pdbx_description
1 polymer ?
#
loop_
_entity_poly.entity_id
_entity_poly.type
_entity_poly.pdbx_seq_one_letter_code
_entity_poly.pdbx_strand_id
1 'polypeptide(L)' 'MKVYHHLAEIRKERGLTQKKIAEVIGVSEGTYGRYERRGGIRVSHIDALADFYGTSTDYLMDLTDTQKPHPRAPKRNS' A
#
# COMPACT_ATOMS: atom_id res chain seq x y z
N MET A 1 17.58 0.97 4.35
CA MET A 1 16.23 1.56 4.46
C MET A 1 15.49 1.17 3.19
N LYS A 2 14.43 0.35 3.28
CA LYS A 2 13.75 -0.23 2.11
C LYS A 2 12.81 0.83 1.50
N VAL A 3 12.96 1.10 0.21
CA VAL A 3 12.03 1.90 -0.59
C VAL A 3 10.93 0.96 -1.08
N TYR A 4 9.69 1.42 -1.11
CA TYR A 4 8.54 0.62 -1.58
C TYR A 4 8.12 1.12 -2.96
N HIS A 5 8.66 0.50 -4.00
CA HIS A 5 8.48 0.89 -5.40
C HIS A 5 7.04 0.65 -5.85
N HIS A 6 6.46 -0.49 -5.49
CA HIS A 6 5.10 -0.85 -5.89
C HIS A 6 4.02 0.12 -5.35
N LEU A 7 4.26 0.83 -4.23
CA LEU A 7 3.35 1.86 -3.74
C LEU A 7 3.18 3.02 -4.74
N ALA A 8 4.28 3.48 -5.32
CA ALA A 8 4.24 4.58 -6.29
C ALA A 8 3.74 4.10 -7.65
N GLU A 9 4.09 2.88 -8.04
CA GLU A 9 3.70 2.27 -9.31
C GLU A 9 2.19 2.04 -9.38
N ILE A 10 1.62 1.27 -8.47
CA ILE A 10 0.17 0.97 -8.48
C ILE A 10 -0.69 2.22 -8.36
N ARG A 11 -0.20 3.23 -7.62
CA ARG A 11 -0.87 4.53 -7.53
C ARG A 11 -0.92 5.20 -8.91
N LYS A 12 0.22 5.24 -9.63
CA LYS A 12 0.30 5.84 -10.97
C LYS A 12 -0.49 5.06 -12.00
N GLU A 13 -0.44 3.73 -11.96
CA GLU A 13 -1.25 2.85 -12.81
C GLU A 13 -2.74 3.15 -12.67
N ARG A 14 -3.20 3.43 -11.44
CA ARG A 14 -4.59 3.79 -11.17
C ARG A 14 -4.92 5.28 -11.36
N GLY A 15 -3.97 6.09 -11.82
CA GLY A 15 -4.17 7.53 -12.02
C GLY A 15 -4.45 8.30 -10.73
N LEU A 16 -3.98 7.82 -9.57
CA LEU A 16 -4.27 8.42 -8.27
C LEU A 16 -3.17 9.39 -7.82
N THR A 17 -3.57 10.46 -7.14
CA THR A 17 -2.64 11.44 -6.56
C THR A 17 -2.12 10.96 -5.20
N GLN A 18 -0.95 11.46 -4.77
CA GLN A 18 -0.44 11.18 -3.42
C GLN A 18 -1.43 11.66 -2.35
N LYS A 19 -2.05 12.83 -2.54
CA LYS A 19 -3.13 13.34 -1.69
C LYS A 19 -4.28 12.34 -1.54
N LYS A 20 -4.75 11.74 -2.65
CA LYS A 20 -5.87 10.79 -2.61
C LYS A 20 -5.55 9.57 -1.76
N ILE A 21 -4.34 9.03 -1.87
CA ILE A 21 -3.95 7.85 -1.07
C ILE A 21 -3.70 8.23 0.39
N ALA A 22 -3.16 9.42 0.63
CA ALA A 22 -3.00 9.94 1.98
C ALA A 22 -4.35 10.04 2.71
N GLU A 23 -5.41 10.49 2.02
CA GLU A 23 -6.78 10.50 2.55
C GLU A 23 -7.30 9.09 2.88
N VAL A 24 -7.02 8.09 2.04
CA VAL A 24 -7.46 6.70 2.25
C VAL A 24 -6.94 6.13 3.57
N ILE A 25 -5.69 6.43 3.93
CA ILE A 25 -5.05 5.93 5.15
C ILE A 25 -4.95 6.96 6.28
N GLY A 26 -5.58 8.12 6.12
CA GLY A 26 -5.65 9.16 7.16
C GLY A 26 -4.31 9.82 7.52
N VAL A 27 -3.44 10.07 6.55
CA VAL A 27 -2.16 10.76 6.73
C VAL A 27 -2.07 12.03 5.87
N SER A 28 -1.04 12.84 6.09
CA SER A 28 -0.76 13.98 5.19
C SER A 28 -0.19 13.51 3.85
N GLU A 29 -0.40 14.27 2.77
CA GLU A 29 0.20 14.01 1.46
C GLU A 29 1.73 13.87 1.55
N GLY A 30 2.39 14.75 2.33
CA GLY A 30 3.83 14.69 2.56
C GLY A 30 4.28 13.42 3.28
N THR A 31 3.46 12.92 4.22
CA THR A 31 3.69 11.64 4.90
C THR A 31 3.61 10.47 3.91
N TYR A 32 2.60 10.43 3.05
CA TYR A 32 2.48 9.39 2.04
C TYR A 32 3.63 9.47 1.01
N GLY A 33 3.97 10.67 0.54
CA GLY A 33 5.13 10.88 -0.32
C GLY A 33 6.46 10.50 0.34
N ARG A 34 6.56 10.50 1.67
CA ARG A 34 7.71 9.94 2.41
C ARG A 34 7.70 8.41 2.34
N TYR A 35 6.55 7.76 2.42
CA TYR A 35 6.47 6.29 2.30
C TYR A 35 7.00 5.81 0.95
N GLU A 36 6.62 6.47 -0.15
CA GLU A 36 7.08 6.13 -1.51
C GLU A 36 8.61 6.27 -1.71
N ARG A 37 9.29 7.12 -0.92
CA ARG A 37 10.71 7.47 -1.14
C ARG A 37 11.65 7.01 -0.05
N ARG A 38 11.15 6.86 1.17
CA ARG A 38 11.93 6.69 2.40
C ARG A 38 11.35 5.56 3.28
N GLY A 39 10.20 4.98 2.94
CA GLY A 39 9.60 3.90 3.73
C GLY A 39 9.11 4.34 5.12
N GLY A 40 9.07 3.41 6.08
CA GLY A 40 8.52 3.65 7.42
C GLY A 40 6.99 3.77 7.45
N ILE A 41 6.31 3.14 6.50
CA ILE A 41 4.86 2.94 6.53
C ILE A 41 4.49 1.97 7.66
N ARG A 42 3.38 2.23 8.35
CA ARG A 42 2.86 1.34 9.40
C ARG A 42 2.21 0.12 8.77
N VAL A 43 2.31 -1.04 9.42
CA VAL A 43 1.67 -2.29 8.94
C VAL A 43 0.17 -2.11 8.70
N SER A 44 -0.53 -1.39 9.59
CA SER A 44 -1.95 -1.08 9.43
C SER A 44 -2.27 -0.28 8.17
N HIS A 45 -1.37 0.60 7.73
CA HIS A 45 -1.56 1.33 6.47
C HIS A 45 -1.31 0.43 5.26
N ILE A 46 -0.34 -0.48 5.32
CA ILE A 46 -0.10 -1.45 4.24
C ILE A 46 -1.34 -2.34 4.06
N ASP A 47 -1.91 -2.82 5.17
CA ASP A 47 -3.12 -3.65 5.14
C ASP A 47 -4.31 -2.89 4.52
N ALA A 48 -4.55 -1.65 4.96
CA ALA A 48 -5.58 -0.80 4.38
C ALA A 48 -5.36 -0.50 2.88
N LEU A 49 -4.10 -0.30 2.46
CA LEU A 49 -3.77 -0.11 1.05
C LEU A 49 -3.94 -1.40 0.24
N ALA A 50 -3.60 -2.56 0.82
CA ALA A 50 -3.80 -3.86 0.17
C ALA A 50 -5.29 -4.09 -0.11
N ASP A 51 -6.15 -3.74 0.86
CA ASP A 51 -7.62 -3.76 0.70
C ASP A 51 -8.10 -2.78 -0.36
N PHE A 52 -7.66 -1.52 -0.28
CA PHE A 52 -8.04 -0.46 -1.21
C PHE A 52 -7.63 -0.80 -2.66
N TYR A 53 -6.42 -1.33 -2.83
CA TYR A 53 -5.90 -1.70 -4.13
C TYR A 53 -6.34 -3.10 -4.57
N GLY A 54 -6.89 -3.95 -3.70
CA GLY A 54 -7.19 -5.34 -4.05
C GLY A 54 -5.93 -6.14 -4.43
N THR A 55 -4.83 -5.91 -3.72
CA THR A 55 -3.51 -6.56 -3.92
C THR A 55 -3.04 -7.22 -2.63
N SER A 56 -1.90 -7.93 -2.65
CA SER A 56 -1.27 -8.44 -1.43
C SER A 56 -0.41 -7.38 -0.74
N THR A 57 -0.23 -7.54 0.58
CA THR A 57 0.80 -6.78 1.31
C THR A 57 2.19 -7.10 0.79
N ASP A 58 2.43 -8.34 0.33
CA ASP A 58 3.71 -8.78 -0.22
C ASP A 58 4.07 -8.01 -1.49
N TYR A 59 3.08 -7.76 -2.36
CA TYR A 59 3.26 -6.90 -3.52
C TYR A 59 3.60 -5.48 -3.07
N LEU A 60 2.80 -4.86 -2.20
CA LEU A 60 3.06 -3.48 -1.75
C LEU A 60 4.40 -3.29 -1.02
N MET A 61 4.94 -4.36 -0.43
CA MET A 61 6.22 -4.37 0.29
C MET A 61 7.43 -4.74 -0.58
N ASP A 62 7.26 -4.85 -1.89
CA ASP A 62 8.27 -5.34 -2.84
C ASP A 62 8.87 -6.69 -2.38
N LEU A 63 8.01 -7.63 -2.00
CA LEU A 63 8.37 -9.02 -1.70
C LEU A 63 7.98 -9.98 -2.84
N THR A 64 7.14 -9.52 -3.77
CA THR A 64 6.74 -10.24 -4.98
C THR A 64 6.33 -9.27 -6.07
N ASP A 65 6.52 -9.67 -7.33
CA ASP A 65 6.00 -8.96 -8.51
C ASP A 65 4.55 -9.37 -8.82
N THR A 66 4.01 -10.35 -8.10
CA THR A 66 2.63 -10.83 -8.28
C THR A 66 1.65 -9.89 -7.59
N GLN A 67 0.98 -9.02 -8.37
CA GLN A 67 -0.04 -8.10 -7.85
C GLN A 67 -1.30 -8.81 -7.34
N LYS A 68 -1.61 -10.01 -7.85
CA LYS A 68 -2.79 -10.76 -7.42
C LYS A 68 -2.63 -11.24 -5.98
N PRO A 69 -3.55 -10.93 -5.06
CA PRO A 69 -3.45 -11.39 -3.69
C PRO A 69 -3.65 -12.90 -3.58
N HIS A 70 -3.02 -13.50 -2.58
CA HIS A 70 -3.30 -14.87 -2.18
C HIS A 70 -4.74 -14.98 -1.62
N PRO A 71 -5.39 -16.15 -1.76
CA PRO A 71 -6.67 -16.40 -1.11
C PRO A 71 -6.58 -16.08 0.39
N ARG A 72 -7.45 -15.19 0.86
CA ARG A 72 -7.49 -14.84 2.28
C ARG A 72 -8.11 -15.95 3.10
N ALA A 73 -7.56 -16.18 4.29
CA ALA A 73 -8.22 -16.99 5.28
C ALA A 73 -9.62 -16.41 5.59
N PRO A 74 -10.62 -17.25 5.90
CA PRO A 74 -11.92 -16.77 6.33
C PRO A 74 -11.76 -15.85 7.55
N LYS A 75 -12.53 -14.75 7.57
CA LYS A 75 -12.52 -13.81 8.70
C LYS A 75 -12.82 -14.60 9.97
N ARG A 76 -11.86 -14.65 10.89
CA ARG A 76 -12.08 -15.14 12.24
C ARG A 76 -12.77 -14.01 12.97
N ASN A 77 -14.04 -14.18 13.30
CA ASN A 77 -14.76 -13.24 14.15
C ASN A 77 -14.07 -13.28 15.53
N SER A 78 -13.45 -12.16 15.92
CA SER A 78 -12.99 -11.92 17.30
C SER A 78 -14.11 -11.35 18.14
#